data_AF-A0A7W1LX69-F1
#
_entry.id   AF-A0A7W1LX69-F1
#
_cell.length_a   1.000
_cell.length_b   1.000
_cell.length_c   1.000
_cell.angle_alpha   90.00
_cell.angle_beta   90.00
_cell.angle_gamma   90.00
#
_symmetry.space_group_name_H-M   'P 1'
#
loop_
_entity.id
_entity.type
_entity.pdbx_description
1 polymer ?
#
loop_
_entity_poly.entity_id
_entity_poly.type
_entity_poly.pdbx_seq_one_letter_code
_entity_poly.pdbx_strand_id
1 'polypeptide(L)'
;MKPFAAPSFKGVVLLFALSFIVTAAFSASLKAFFADASWSEVLSKGLLIPCFTWCVQLILSAAYLRGERRLVYWGQLGVVCLIGSVALLPAALYNLTASRPLIIVSVLSVLASVVLMALSLYVRLKRRGFHGLWAAGWVLVILVNMSLYLYSVR
;
A
#
# COMPACT_ATOMS: atom_id res chain seq x y z
N MET A 1 15.90 -1.97 -26.02
CA MET A 1 15.36 -1.09 -24.95
C MET A 1 16.52 -0.65 -24.08
N LYS A 2 16.67 0.65 -23.79
CA LYS A 2 17.75 1.12 -22.90
C LYS A 2 17.53 0.54 -21.49
N PRO A 3 18.58 0.05 -20.80
CA PRO A 3 18.45 -0.35 -19.40
C PRO A 3 18.05 0.88 -18.60
N PHE A 4 16.92 0.79 -17.89
CA PHE A 4 16.53 1.87 -17.00
C PHE A 4 17.46 1.89 -15.80
N ALA A 5 18.01 3.06 -15.47
CA ALA A 5 18.80 3.26 -14.27
C ALA A 5 18.01 2.84 -13.02
N ALA A 6 18.67 2.09 -12.14
CA ALA A 6 18.10 1.73 -10.85
C ALA A 6 17.91 3.00 -10.00
N PRO A 7 16.80 3.11 -9.25
CA PRO A 7 16.64 4.19 -8.29
C PRO A 7 17.68 4.07 -7.18
N SER A 8 18.10 5.20 -6.62
CA SER A 8 18.94 5.19 -5.43
C SER A 8 18.18 4.61 -4.23
N PHE A 9 18.90 3.96 -3.31
CA PHE A 9 18.29 3.44 -2.09
C PHE A 9 17.58 4.55 -1.28
N LYS A 10 18.18 5.74 -1.21
CA LYS A 10 17.55 6.93 -0.59
C LYS A 10 16.20 7.27 -1.23
N GLY A 11 16.12 7.19 -2.57
CA GLY A 11 14.87 7.41 -3.29
C GLY A 11 13.80 6.37 -2.96
N VAL A 12 14.18 5.10 -2.83
CA VAL A 12 13.27 4.02 -2.39
C VAL A 12 12.74 4.30 -0.98
N VAL A 13 13.63 4.64 -0.03
CA VAL A 13 13.25 4.97 1.35
C VAL A 13 12.28 6.14 1.39
N LEU A 14 12.55 7.20 0.63
CA LEU A 14 11.67 8.37 0.57
C LEU A 14 10.27 8.00 0.04
N LEU A 15 10.18 7.15 -0.99
CA LEU A 15 8.89 6.70 -1.52
C LEU A 15 8.06 5.97 -0.45
N PHE A 16 8.67 5.03 0.28
CA PHE A 16 7.98 4.32 1.35
C PHE A 16 7.63 5.22 2.53
N ALA A 17 8.51 6.15 2.92
CA ALA A 17 8.23 7.10 3.99
C ALA A 17 7.04 8.02 3.65
N LEU A 18 7.00 8.56 2.43
CA LEU A 18 5.86 9.37 1.96
C LEU A 18 4.57 8.54 1.89
N SER A 19 4.66 7.31 1.37
CA SER A 19 3.50 6.38 1.34
C SER A 19 2.96 6.11 2.74
N PHE A 20 3.86 5.87 3.70
CA PHE A 20 3.52 5.64 5.11
C PHE A 20 2.81 6.85 5.71
N ILE A 21 3.34 8.07 5.54
CA ILE A 21 2.73 9.30 6.06
C ILE A 21 1.31 9.49 5.50
N VAL A 22 1.12 9.31 4.19
CA VAL A 22 -0.20 9.46 3.56
C VAL A 22 -1.17 8.38 4.02
N THR A 23 -0.71 7.13 4.15
CA THR A 23 -1.52 6.02 4.68
C THR A 23 -1.90 6.25 6.14
N ALA A 24 -0.99 6.82 6.94
CA ALA A 24 -1.24 7.17 8.33
C ALA A 24 -2.29 8.29 8.45
N ALA A 25 -2.24 9.30 7.56
CA ALA A 25 -3.26 10.35 7.50
C ALA A 25 -4.65 9.79 7.16
N PHE A 26 -4.74 8.89 6.17
CA PHE A 26 -5.99 8.18 5.90
C PHE A 26 -6.45 7.33 7.09
N SER A 27 -5.54 6.58 7.71
CA SER A 27 -5.85 5.74 8.88
C SER A 27 -6.37 6.58 10.05
N ALA A 28 -5.74 7.72 10.33
CA ALA A 28 -6.19 8.67 11.34
C ALA A 28 -7.60 9.20 11.04
N SER A 29 -7.94 9.45 9.77
CA SER A 29 -9.28 9.90 9.38
C SER A 29 -10.38 8.89 9.74
N LEU A 30 -10.05 7.59 9.86
CA LEU A 30 -11.00 6.56 10.25
C LEU A 30 -11.45 6.68 11.71
N LYS A 31 -10.76 7.48 12.53
CA LYS A 31 -11.16 7.77 13.92
C LYS A 31 -12.61 8.30 13.99
N ALA A 32 -13.09 8.97 12.95
CA ALA A 32 -14.47 9.44 12.84
C ALA A 32 -15.52 8.31 12.93
N PHE A 33 -15.17 7.06 12.62
CA PHE A 33 -16.07 5.89 12.69
C PHE A 33 -15.95 5.11 14.00
N PHE A 34 -14.85 5.29 14.75
CA PHE A 34 -14.51 4.49 15.91
C PHE A 34 -14.27 5.40 17.12
N ALA A 35 -15.35 6.06 17.58
CA ALA A 35 -15.28 7.04 18.67
C ALA A 35 -14.68 6.44 19.96
N ASP A 36 -14.98 5.19 20.26
CA ASP A 36 -14.55 4.49 21.48
C ASP A 36 -13.14 3.88 21.39
N ALA A 37 -12.61 3.68 20.17
CA ALA A 37 -11.28 3.09 19.97
C ALA A 37 -10.17 4.09 20.27
N SER A 38 -9.04 3.68 20.85
CA SER A 38 -7.92 4.60 21.05
C SER A 38 -7.28 5.04 19.71
N TRP A 39 -6.63 6.21 19.67
CA TRP A 39 -5.87 6.63 18.48
C TRP A 39 -4.80 5.62 18.07
N SER A 40 -4.12 5.03 19.06
CA SER A 40 -3.11 3.99 18.82
C SER A 40 -3.73 2.78 18.13
N GLU A 41 -4.91 2.36 18.55
CA GLU A 41 -5.62 1.23 17.97
C GLU A 41 -6.03 1.51 16.51
N VAL A 42 -6.64 2.68 16.25
CA VAL A 42 -7.06 3.07 14.89
C VAL A 42 -5.86 3.13 13.93
N LEU A 43 -4.77 3.78 14.35
CA LEU A 43 -3.55 3.86 13.55
C LEU A 43 -2.90 2.49 13.35
N SER A 44 -2.79 1.69 14.41
CA SER A 44 -2.17 0.37 14.32
C SER A 44 -2.94 -0.54 13.38
N LYS A 45 -4.27 -0.61 13.52
CA LYS A 45 -5.12 -1.42 12.63
C LYS A 45 -5.11 -0.91 11.19
N GLY A 46 -5.18 0.42 10.99
CA GLY A 46 -5.16 1.04 9.66
C GLY A 46 -3.83 0.86 8.91
N LEU A 47 -2.71 0.86 9.63
CA LEU A 47 -1.37 0.71 9.07
C LEU A 47 -0.92 -0.75 8.94
N LEU A 48 -1.45 -1.66 9.75
CA LEU A 48 -1.00 -3.05 9.79
C LEU A 48 -1.06 -3.73 8.42
N ILE A 49 -2.22 -3.64 7.76
CA ILE A 49 -2.44 -4.30 6.46
C ILE A 49 -1.46 -3.80 5.39
N PRO A 50 -1.37 -2.48 5.10
CA PRO A 50 -0.44 -2.00 4.10
C PRO A 50 1.02 -2.26 4.48
N CYS A 51 1.44 -1.94 5.71
CA CYS A 51 2.84 -2.11 6.11
C CYS A 51 3.30 -3.57 6.09
N PHE A 52 2.49 -4.50 6.57
CA PHE A 52 2.82 -5.93 6.52
C PHE A 52 2.97 -6.42 5.07
N THR A 53 2.05 -6.01 4.18
CA THR A 53 2.11 -6.34 2.75
C THR A 53 3.42 -5.84 2.12
N TRP A 54 3.83 -4.61 2.47
CA TRP A 54 5.08 -4.03 1.97
C TRP A 54 6.29 -4.80 2.48
N CYS A 55 6.34 -5.10 3.78
CA CYS A 55 7.44 -5.85 4.40
C CYS A 55 7.62 -7.23 3.76
N VAL A 56 6.54 -7.99 3.58
CA VAL A 56 6.61 -9.32 2.94
C VAL A 56 7.18 -9.21 1.52
N GLN A 57 6.74 -8.23 0.73
CA GLN A 57 7.22 -8.06 -0.65
C GLN A 57 8.68 -7.59 -0.70
N LEU A 58 9.10 -6.73 0.23
CA LEU A 58 10.50 -6.32 0.37
C LEU A 58 11.40 -7.50 0.77
N ILE A 59 10.95 -8.36 1.68
CA ILE A 59 11.69 -9.57 2.11
C ILE A 59 11.78 -10.58 0.97
N LEU A 60 10.65 -10.91 0.32
CA LEU A 60 10.63 -11.84 -0.82
C LEU A 60 11.54 -11.34 -1.95
N SER A 61 11.45 -10.07 -2.31
CA SER A 61 12.34 -9.49 -3.32
C SER A 61 13.80 -9.45 -2.88
N ALA A 62 14.10 -9.29 -1.58
CA ALA A 62 15.46 -9.40 -1.07
C ALA A 62 16.04 -10.80 -1.22
N ALA A 63 15.23 -11.84 -1.02
CA ALA A 63 15.62 -13.24 -1.15
C ALA A 63 15.80 -13.69 -2.61
N TYR A 64 14.89 -13.28 -3.51
CA TYR A 64 14.82 -13.81 -4.87
C TYR A 64 15.41 -12.89 -5.95
N LEU A 65 15.57 -11.59 -5.71
CA LEU A 65 16.16 -10.65 -6.68
C LEU A 65 17.57 -10.23 -6.27
N ARG A 66 18.47 -10.19 -7.25
CA ARG A 66 19.88 -9.82 -7.06
C ARG A 66 20.20 -8.44 -7.65
N GLY A 67 21.12 -7.73 -6.99
CA GLY A 67 21.71 -6.49 -7.48
C GLY A 67 20.69 -5.40 -7.83
N GLU A 68 20.86 -4.77 -8.98
CA GLU A 68 20.05 -3.65 -9.45
C GLU A 68 18.57 -4.01 -9.67
N ARG A 69 18.26 -5.27 -10.06
CA ARG A 69 16.86 -5.70 -10.24
C ARG A 69 16.06 -5.55 -8.95
N ARG A 70 16.66 -5.81 -7.79
CA ARG A 70 16.01 -5.62 -6.50
C ARG A 70 15.66 -4.15 -6.26
N LEU A 71 16.59 -3.23 -6.50
CA LEU A 71 16.35 -1.79 -6.35
C LEU A 71 15.29 -1.28 -7.35
N VAL A 72 15.32 -1.76 -8.59
CA VAL A 72 14.29 -1.42 -9.58
C VAL A 72 12.92 -1.89 -9.10
N TYR A 73 12.81 -3.12 -8.61
CA TYR A 73 11.56 -3.65 -8.05
C TYR A 73 11.08 -2.83 -6.85
N TRP A 74 11.94 -2.56 -5.87
CA TRP A 74 11.60 -1.75 -4.70
C TRP A 74 11.15 -0.34 -5.07
N GLY A 75 11.78 0.30 -6.05
CA GLY A 75 11.35 1.61 -6.54
C GLY A 75 9.98 1.55 -7.21
N GLN A 76 9.70 0.53 -8.02
CA GLN A 76 8.36 0.39 -8.61
C GLN A 76 7.31 0.10 -7.54
N LEU A 77 7.63 -0.75 -6.56
CA LEU A 77 6.75 -1.03 -5.43
C LEU A 77 6.47 0.25 -4.62
N GLY A 78 7.50 1.01 -4.25
CA GLY A 78 7.37 2.27 -3.52
C GLY A 78 6.53 3.32 -4.27
N VAL A 79 6.70 3.46 -5.58
CA VAL A 79 5.83 4.34 -6.40
C VAL A 79 4.38 3.87 -6.37
N VAL A 80 4.14 2.57 -6.46
CA VAL A 80 2.78 2.00 -6.39
C VAL A 80 2.15 2.21 -5.02
N CYS A 81 2.91 2.02 -3.94
CA CYS A 81 2.48 2.33 -2.57
C CYS A 81 2.07 3.81 -2.44
N LEU A 82 2.84 4.73 -3.02
CA LEU A 82 2.53 6.15 -2.96
C LEU A 82 1.24 6.47 -3.75
N ILE A 83 1.11 5.92 -4.97
CA ILE A 83 -0.11 6.06 -5.79
C ILE A 83 -1.33 5.57 -5.02
N GLY A 84 -1.26 4.37 -4.44
CA GLY A 84 -2.35 3.80 -3.65
C GLY A 84 -2.69 4.65 -2.44
N SER A 85 -1.68 5.14 -1.72
CA SER A 85 -1.87 6.00 -0.55
C SER A 85 -2.55 7.32 -0.95
N VAL A 86 -2.09 7.96 -2.03
CA VAL A 86 -2.68 9.22 -2.54
C VAL A 86 -4.13 9.01 -2.99
N ALA A 87 -4.46 7.86 -3.57
CA ALA A 87 -5.83 7.52 -3.96
C ALA A 87 -6.82 7.44 -2.78
N LEU A 88 -6.32 7.34 -1.54
CA LEU A 88 -7.13 7.35 -0.32
C LEU A 88 -7.42 8.76 0.20
N LEU A 89 -6.69 9.78 -0.25
CA LEU A 89 -6.86 11.16 0.24
C LEU A 89 -8.28 11.71 0.06
N PRO A 90 -8.99 11.48 -1.06
CA PRO A 90 -10.38 11.94 -1.19
C PRO A 90 -11.29 11.39 -0.09
N ALA A 91 -11.14 10.10 0.25
CA ALA A 91 -11.90 9.49 1.35
C ALA A 91 -11.47 10.04 2.71
N ALA A 92 -10.16 10.28 2.92
CA ALA A 92 -9.66 10.90 4.15
C ALA A 92 -10.28 12.30 4.36
N LEU A 93 -10.29 13.14 3.32
CA LEU A 93 -10.90 14.46 3.36
C LEU A 93 -12.40 14.37 3.63
N TYR A 94 -13.11 13.45 2.97
CA TYR A 94 -14.52 13.20 3.23
C TYR A 94 -14.79 12.82 4.70
N ASN A 95 -14.01 11.90 5.26
CA ASN A 95 -14.14 11.46 6.66
C ASN A 95 -13.92 12.60 7.67
N LEU A 96 -13.01 13.54 7.35
CA LEU A 96 -12.66 14.67 8.21
C LEU A 96 -13.66 15.83 8.13
N THR A 97 -14.38 15.97 7.03
CA THR A 97 -15.24 17.14 6.75
C THR A 97 -16.73 16.86 6.84
N ALA A 98 -17.15 15.60 6.64
CA ALA A 98 -18.55 15.23 6.76
C ALA A 98 -18.97 15.12 8.23
N SER A 99 -20.14 15.64 8.57
CA SER A 99 -20.71 15.52 9.93
C SER A 99 -21.12 14.09 10.30
N ARG A 100 -21.48 13.29 9.29
CA ARG A 100 -21.83 11.86 9.41
C ARG A 100 -21.23 11.11 8.22
N PRO A 101 -19.92 10.81 8.23
CA PRO A 101 -19.30 10.11 7.13
C PRO A 101 -19.88 8.69 7.00
N LEU A 102 -20.03 8.22 5.77
CA LEU A 102 -20.47 6.86 5.47
C LEU A 102 -19.26 5.93 5.31
N ILE A 103 -19.21 4.87 6.12
CA ILE A 103 -18.09 3.90 6.11
C ILE A 103 -17.90 3.26 4.72
N ILE A 104 -18.99 3.06 3.96
CA ILE A 104 -18.94 2.47 2.62
C ILE A 104 -18.06 3.27 1.65
N VAL A 105 -17.99 4.60 1.80
CA VAL A 105 -17.13 5.46 0.96
C VAL A 105 -15.66 5.14 1.20
N SER A 106 -15.27 4.96 2.46
CA SER A 106 -13.90 4.55 2.83
C SER A 106 -13.58 3.14 2.32
N VAL A 107 -14.52 2.20 2.47
CA VAL A 107 -14.35 0.82 1.95
C VAL A 107 -14.15 0.80 0.44
N LEU A 108 -14.99 1.50 -0.31
CA LEU A 108 -14.89 1.58 -1.77
C LEU A 108 -13.59 2.28 -2.20
N SER A 109 -13.15 3.31 -1.48
CA SER A 109 -11.88 3.98 -1.76
C SER A 109 -10.68 3.06 -1.53
N VAL A 110 -10.68 2.26 -0.45
CA VAL A 110 -9.65 1.25 -0.20
C VAL A 110 -9.63 0.20 -1.30
N LEU A 111 -10.78 -0.33 -1.70
CA LEU A 111 -10.86 -1.31 -2.79
C LEU A 111 -10.35 -0.74 -4.12
N ALA A 112 -10.77 0.48 -4.47
CA ALA A 112 -10.31 1.16 -5.67
C ALA A 112 -8.79 1.40 -5.64
N SER A 113 -8.25 1.80 -4.48
CA SER A 113 -6.81 1.95 -4.27
C SER A 113 -6.06 0.64 -4.49
N VAL A 114 -6.52 -0.47 -3.91
CA VAL A 114 -5.90 -1.80 -4.07
C VAL A 114 -5.91 -2.24 -5.54
N VAL A 115 -7.04 -2.08 -6.24
CA VAL A 115 -7.14 -2.41 -7.68
C VAL A 115 -6.18 -1.55 -8.51
N LEU A 116 -6.15 -0.24 -8.26
CA LEU A 116 -5.24 0.69 -8.93
C LEU A 116 -3.78 0.29 -8.70
N MET A 117 -3.42 -0.09 -7.47
CA MET A 117 -2.09 -0.54 -7.13
C MET A 117 -1.72 -1.83 -7.86
N ALA A 118 -2.60 -2.82 -7.86
CA ALA A 118 -2.36 -4.11 -8.53
C ALA A 118 -2.12 -3.93 -10.03
N LEU A 119 -2.98 -3.16 -10.71
CA LEU A 119 -2.85 -2.87 -12.13
C LEU A 119 -1.58 -2.05 -12.43
N SER A 120 -1.33 -1.02 -11.63
CA SER A 120 -0.13 -0.18 -11.77
C SER A 120 1.15 -0.99 -11.58
N LEU A 121 1.19 -1.88 -10.59
CA LEU A 121 2.34 -2.75 -10.34
C LEU A 121 2.56 -3.69 -11.50
N TYR A 122 1.51 -4.39 -11.97
CA TYR A 122 1.62 -5.30 -13.11
C TYR A 122 2.18 -4.60 -14.35
N VAL A 123 1.61 -3.45 -14.73
CA VAL A 123 2.06 -2.68 -15.90
C VAL A 123 3.51 -2.21 -15.74
N ARG A 124 3.86 -1.66 -14.58
CA ARG A 124 5.22 -1.15 -14.30
C ARG A 124 6.26 -2.27 -14.31
N LEU A 125 5.97 -3.40 -13.68
CA LEU A 125 6.84 -4.56 -13.63
C LEU A 125 7.03 -5.18 -15.01
N LYS A 126 5.96 -5.34 -15.79
CA LYS A 126 6.01 -5.87 -17.15
C LYS A 126 6.89 -5.00 -18.06
N ARG A 127 6.75 -3.67 -17.98
CA ARG A 127 7.61 -2.70 -18.71
C ARG A 127 9.09 -2.76 -18.32
N ARG A 128 9.43 -3.35 -17.17
CA ARG A 128 10.80 -3.53 -16.68
C ARG A 128 11.29 -4.97 -16.78
N GLY A 129 10.57 -5.82 -17.53
CA GLY A 129 10.96 -7.22 -17.77
C GLY A 129 10.84 -8.13 -16.55
N PHE A 130 10.04 -7.75 -15.55
CA PHE A 130 9.70 -8.63 -14.44
C PHE A 130 8.56 -9.57 -14.83
N HIS A 131 8.58 -10.77 -14.27
CA HIS A 131 7.50 -11.74 -14.42
C HIS A 131 6.23 -11.22 -13.74
N GLY A 132 5.06 -11.44 -14.36
CA GLY A 132 3.76 -11.02 -13.80
C GLY A 132 3.43 -11.67 -12.44
N LEU A 133 4.14 -12.74 -12.08
CA LEU A 133 4.00 -13.44 -10.79
C LEU A 133 4.36 -12.55 -9.60
N TRP A 134 5.19 -11.53 -9.78
CA TRP A 134 5.46 -10.56 -8.72
C TRP A 134 4.23 -9.71 -8.37
N ALA A 135 3.46 -9.31 -9.38
CA ALA A 135 2.20 -8.59 -9.16
C ALA A 135 1.12 -9.53 -8.60
N ALA A 136 1.02 -10.76 -9.12
CA ALA A 136 0.11 -11.76 -8.58
C ALA A 136 0.43 -12.11 -7.12
N GLY A 137 1.71 -12.25 -6.78
CA GLY A 137 2.18 -12.47 -5.41
C GLY A 137 1.85 -11.30 -4.50
N TRP A 138 1.96 -10.06 -4.98
CA TRP A 138 1.51 -8.88 -4.23
C TRP A 138 0.00 -8.95 -3.92
N VAL A 139 -0.82 -9.28 -4.92
CA VAL A 139 -2.27 -9.46 -4.74
C VAL A 139 -2.58 -10.59 -3.77
N LEU A 140 -1.88 -11.72 -3.86
CA LEU A 140 -2.06 -12.83 -2.94
C LEU A 140 -1.74 -12.43 -1.49
N VAL A 141 -0.63 -11.72 -1.27
CA VAL A 141 -0.23 -11.27 0.07
C VAL A 141 -1.27 -10.34 0.67
N ILE A 142 -1.78 -9.36 -0.08
CA ILE A 142 -2.78 -8.44 0.48
C ILE A 142 -4.11 -9.15 0.78
N LEU A 143 -4.53 -10.11 -0.07
CA LEU A 143 -5.73 -10.91 0.17
C LEU A 143 -5.60 -11.79 1.41
N VAL A 144 -4.46 -12.49 1.55
CA VAL A 144 -4.19 -13.34 2.73
C VAL A 144 -4.15 -12.49 3.99
N ASN A 145 -3.40 -11.38 3.97
CA ASN A 145 -3.28 -10.48 5.11
C ASN A 145 -4.65 -9.92 5.53
N MET A 146 -5.45 -9.47 4.56
CA MET A 146 -6.79 -8.96 4.87
C MET A 146 -7.73 -10.04 5.37
N SER A 147 -7.64 -11.27 4.84
CA SER A 147 -8.43 -12.40 5.34
C SER A 147 -8.06 -12.77 6.77
N LEU A 148 -6.76 -12.80 7.09
CA LEU A 148 -6.27 -13.06 8.45
C LEU A 148 -6.69 -11.95 9.42
N TYR A 149 -6.61 -10.69 8.99
CA TYR A 149 -7.08 -9.56 9.78
C TYR A 149 -8.59 -9.66 10.05
N LEU A 150 -9.41 -9.94 9.04
CA LEU A 150 -10.86 -10.09 9.19
C LEU A 150 -11.22 -11.29 10.07
N TYR A 151 -10.41 -12.34 10.09
CA TYR A 151 -10.58 -13.47 10.99
C TYR A 151 -10.24 -13.11 12.44
N SER A 152 -9.20 -12.29 12.68
CA SER A 152 -8.74 -11.95 14.03
C SER A 152 -9.57 -10.89 14.75
N VAL A 153 -10.39 -10.13 14.03
CA VAL A 153 -11.27 -9.10 14.61
C VAL A 153 -12.72 -9.55 14.82
N ARG A 154 -13.01 -10.84 14.57
CA ARG A 154 -14.27 -11.48 14.96
C ARG A 154 -14.17 -12.01 16.38
#